data_AF-A0A653C6W7-F1
#
_entry.id   AF-A0A653C6W7-F1
#
_cell.length_a   1.000
_cell.length_b   1.000
_cell.length_c   1.000
_cell.angle_alpha   90.00
_cell.angle_beta   90.00
_cell.angle_gamma   90.00
#
_symmetry.space_group_name_H-M   'P 1'
#
loop_
_entity.id
_entity.type
_entity.pdbx_description
1 polymer ?
#
loop_
_entity_poly.entity_id
_entity_poly.type
_entity_poly.pdbx_seq_one_letter_code
_entity_poly.pdbx_strand_id
1 'polypeptide(L)'
;MSHHVQEHPEQHSLIPVPNTFIIPGGRFKEFYYWDTYWIVKGLLLSDMLETARGMVENLLTMVERFGFVPNGGRIYYLNRSQPPVLTLIMWDYVKVSQDYEFLQKYLHVLDKEMDFWLTKRLVQVTHEGVTYTLLTMIQKVTHQGPESYIEDLETCAQLAHLGEDH
;
A
#
# COMPACT_ATOMS: atom_id res chain seq x y z
N MET A 1 -1.56 -0.71 19.05
CA MET A 1 -1.76 -2.10 18.56
C MET A 1 -1.86 -3.02 19.76
N SER A 2 -2.68 -4.08 19.70
CA SER A 2 -2.77 -5.04 20.81
C SER A 2 -1.46 -5.80 20.98
N HIS A 3 -1.00 -5.96 22.22
CA HIS A 3 0.23 -6.69 22.59
C HIS A 3 0.26 -8.10 21.98
N HIS A 4 -0.90 -8.75 21.90
CA HIS A 4 -1.06 -10.10 21.34
C HIS A 4 -0.66 -10.20 19.86
N VAL A 5 -0.90 -9.15 19.05
CA VAL A 5 -0.54 -9.15 17.62
C VAL A 5 0.98 -9.06 17.44
N GLN A 6 1.68 -8.41 18.36
CA GLN A 6 3.13 -8.32 18.34
C GLN A 6 3.79 -9.63 18.79
N GLU A 7 3.20 -10.32 19.76
CA GLU A 7 3.71 -11.59 20.31
C GLU A 7 3.43 -12.81 19.42
N HIS A 8 2.30 -12.82 18.72
CA HIS A 8 1.84 -13.97 17.92
C HIS A 8 1.39 -13.57 16.50
N PRO A 9 2.28 -12.98 15.68
CA PRO A 9 1.91 -12.48 14.36
C PRO A 9 1.41 -13.58 13.41
N GLU A 10 1.78 -14.84 13.63
CA GLU A 10 1.33 -16.00 12.86
C GLU A 10 -0.16 -16.33 13.03
N GLN A 11 -0.78 -15.88 14.13
CA GLN A 11 -2.19 -16.13 14.44
C GLN A 11 -3.10 -14.99 13.97
N HIS A 12 -2.52 -13.93 13.39
CA HIS A 12 -3.23 -12.74 12.98
C HIS A 12 -2.95 -12.41 11.51
N SER A 13 -3.98 -11.97 10.81
CA SER A 13 -3.77 -11.42 9.47
C SER A 13 -3.21 -10.01 9.48
N LEU A 14 -3.24 -9.29 10.62
CA LEU A 14 -2.72 -7.93 10.76
C LEU A 14 -1.18 -7.96 10.82
N ILE A 15 -0.55 -7.19 9.95
CA ILE A 15 0.91 -7.05 9.91
C ILE A 15 1.33 -6.08 11.02
N PRO A 16 2.24 -6.48 11.92
CA PRO A 16 2.71 -5.60 12.98
C PRO A 16 3.57 -4.47 12.41
N VAL A 17 3.37 -3.26 12.95
CA VAL A 17 4.09 -2.02 12.64
C VAL A 17 4.58 -1.36 13.94
N PRO A 18 5.69 -0.58 13.90
CA PRO A 18 6.32 -0.04 15.10
C PRO A 18 5.50 1.06 15.80
N ASN A 19 4.75 1.86 15.05
CA ASN A 19 4.01 3.00 15.58
C ASN A 19 2.49 2.79 15.53
N THR A 20 1.76 3.61 16.28
CA THR A 20 0.30 3.68 16.15
C THR A 20 -0.08 4.07 14.72
N PHE A 21 -1.15 3.48 14.19
CA PHE A 21 -1.68 3.80 12.87
C PHE A 21 -3.12 4.28 12.95
N ILE A 22 -3.50 5.12 11.99
CA ILE A 22 -4.86 5.62 11.80
C ILE A 22 -5.51 4.84 10.66
N ILE A 23 -6.79 4.55 10.81
CA ILE A 23 -7.61 3.84 9.82
C ILE A 23 -8.58 4.80 9.14
N PRO A 24 -9.04 4.53 7.90
CA PRO A 24 -10.02 5.39 7.21
C PRO A 24 -11.38 5.50 7.92
N GLY A 25 -11.69 4.58 8.84
CA GLY A 25 -12.90 4.56 9.66
C GLY A 25 -13.90 3.47 9.27
N GLY A 26 -15.02 3.39 9.98
CA GLY A 26 -16.08 2.42 9.71
C GLY A 26 -15.67 0.97 9.98
N ARG A 27 -15.83 0.10 8.97
CA ARG A 27 -15.59 -1.36 9.10
C ARG A 27 -14.11 -1.76 9.04
N PHE A 28 -13.23 -0.86 8.62
CA PHE A 28 -11.81 -1.16 8.44
C PHE A 28 -11.10 -1.28 9.79
N LYS A 29 -10.15 -2.20 9.90
CA LYS A 29 -9.38 -2.44 11.14
C LYS A 29 -7.87 -2.43 10.88
N GLU A 30 -7.46 -1.84 9.77
CA GLU A 30 -6.09 -1.80 9.25
C GLU A 30 -5.87 -0.48 8.53
N PHE A 31 -4.60 -0.06 8.43
CA PHE A 31 -4.23 1.06 7.58
C PHE A 31 -4.29 0.65 6.11
N TYR A 32 -4.57 1.62 5.24
CA TYR A 32 -4.51 1.50 3.79
C TYR A 32 -3.51 2.50 3.23
N TYR A 33 -2.76 2.11 2.20
CA TYR A 33 -1.60 2.86 1.74
C TYR A 33 -1.97 4.24 1.18
N TRP A 34 -2.85 4.32 0.19
CA TRP A 34 -3.24 5.60 -0.42
C TRP A 34 -4.06 6.48 0.53
N ASP A 35 -4.85 5.88 1.44
CA ASP A 35 -5.62 6.62 2.45
C ASP A 35 -4.66 7.32 3.42
N THR A 36 -3.54 6.66 3.73
CA THR A 36 -2.50 7.22 4.60
C THR A 36 -1.94 8.53 4.04
N TYR A 37 -1.90 8.73 2.73
CA TYR A 37 -1.47 10.02 2.15
C TYR A 37 -2.38 11.18 2.60
N TRP A 38 -3.69 11.00 2.50
CA TRP A 38 -4.65 12.02 2.91
C TRP A 38 -4.67 12.21 4.43
N ILE A 39 -4.54 11.12 5.18
CA ILE A 39 -4.42 11.16 6.64
C ILE A 39 -3.18 11.95 7.06
N VAL A 40 -2.01 11.67 6.49
CA VAL A 40 -0.78 12.40 6.82
C VAL A 40 -0.93 13.88 6.50
N LYS A 41 -1.53 14.26 5.38
CA LYS A 41 -1.83 15.67 5.10
C LYS A 41 -2.70 16.32 6.19
N GLY A 42 -3.76 15.64 6.61
CA GLY A 42 -4.62 16.12 7.70
C GLY A 42 -3.87 16.28 9.04
N LEU A 43 -3.00 15.32 9.37
CA LEU A 43 -2.16 15.37 10.56
C LEU A 43 -1.19 16.56 10.51
N LEU A 44 -0.54 16.78 9.37
CA LEU A 44 0.38 17.92 9.17
C LEU A 44 -0.35 19.27 9.30
N LEU A 45 -1.56 19.38 8.77
CA LEU A 45 -2.40 20.59 8.93
C LEU A 45 -2.88 20.81 10.37
N SER A 46 -2.83 19.77 11.20
CA SER A 46 -3.27 19.81 12.60
C SER A 46 -2.08 19.85 13.58
N ASP A 47 -0.87 20.16 13.10
CA ASP A 47 0.38 20.17 13.86
C ASP A 47 0.72 18.83 14.58
N MET A 48 0.18 17.71 14.10
CA MET A 48 0.41 16.38 14.66
C MET A 48 1.65 15.70 14.05
N LEU A 49 2.80 16.38 14.10
CA LEU A 49 4.03 15.95 13.41
C LEU A 49 4.55 14.58 13.85
N GLU A 50 4.52 14.28 15.15
CA GLU A 50 4.97 12.98 15.66
C GLU A 50 4.08 11.83 15.18
N THR A 51 2.76 12.07 15.11
CA THR A 51 1.83 11.07 14.57
C THR A 51 2.02 10.89 13.07
N ALA A 52 2.22 11.99 12.34
CA ALA A 52 2.53 11.93 10.91
C ALA A 52 3.82 11.14 10.66
N ARG A 53 4.90 11.43 11.40
CA ARG A 53 6.16 10.71 11.33
C ARG A 53 5.97 9.21 11.59
N GLY A 54 5.23 8.85 12.64
CA GLY A 54 4.93 7.46 12.96
C GLY A 54 4.18 6.72 11.84
N MET A 55 3.24 7.39 11.16
CA MET A 55 2.57 6.84 9.99
C MET A 55 3.56 6.60 8.84
N VAL A 56 4.47 7.54 8.56
CA VAL A 56 5.49 7.37 7.51
C VAL A 56 6.43 6.21 7.84
N GLU A 57 6.92 6.13 9.08
CA GLU A 57 7.76 5.02 9.55
C GLU A 57 7.08 3.66 9.42
N ASN A 58 5.77 3.57 9.68
CA ASN A 58 5.02 2.34 9.49
C ASN A 58 5.02 1.87 8.02
N LEU A 59 4.86 2.80 7.07
CA LEU A 59 4.92 2.48 5.65
C LEU A 59 6.34 2.08 5.21
N LEU A 60 7.36 2.79 5.71
CA LEU A 60 8.77 2.46 5.46
C LEU A 60 9.10 1.03 5.91
N THR A 61 8.62 0.61 7.09
CA THR A 61 8.78 -0.77 7.56
C THR A 61 8.13 -1.80 6.62
N MET A 62 7.04 -1.46 5.94
CA MET A 62 6.45 -2.36 4.93
C MET A 62 7.39 -2.56 3.74
N VAL A 63 8.01 -1.48 3.25
CA VAL A 63 8.98 -1.54 2.15
C VAL A 63 10.25 -2.27 2.57
N GLU A 64 10.73 -2.07 3.81
CA GLU A 64 11.86 -2.82 4.34
C GLU A 64 11.59 -4.32 4.35
N ARG A 65 10.41 -4.74 4.81
CA ARG A 65 10.03 -6.16 4.95
C ARG A 65 9.64 -6.83 3.64
N PHE A 66 8.90 -6.14 2.77
CA PHE A 66 8.25 -6.75 1.60
C PHE A 66 8.74 -6.18 0.27
N GLY A 67 9.52 -5.09 0.28
CA GLY A 67 10.01 -4.41 -0.91
C GLY A 67 9.04 -3.40 -1.51
N PHE A 68 7.81 -3.32 -0.99
CA PHE A 68 6.79 -2.36 -1.41
C PHE A 68 5.77 -2.17 -0.27
N VAL A 69 4.91 -1.16 -0.37
CA VAL A 69 3.80 -1.00 0.57
C VAL A 69 2.58 -1.80 0.08
N PRO A 70 2.07 -2.78 0.85
CA PRO A 70 0.84 -3.49 0.51
C PRO A 70 -0.38 -2.58 0.47
N ASN A 71 -1.47 -3.02 -0.17
CA ASN A 71 -2.73 -2.27 -0.22
C ASN A 71 -3.20 -1.84 1.19
N GLY A 72 -3.15 -2.77 2.13
CA GLY A 72 -3.36 -2.47 3.54
C GLY A 72 -2.52 -3.36 4.44
N GLY A 73 -2.55 -3.09 5.75
CA GLY A 73 -1.72 -3.74 6.76
C GLY A 73 -2.05 -5.21 7.05
N ARG A 74 -2.42 -6.03 6.06
CA ARG A 74 -2.76 -7.45 6.25
C ARG A 74 -2.01 -8.38 5.32
N ILE A 75 -1.73 -9.59 5.79
CA ILE A 75 -0.92 -10.60 5.08
C ILE A 75 -1.52 -10.99 3.72
N TYR A 76 -2.84 -11.00 3.59
CA TYR A 76 -3.50 -11.32 2.32
C TYR A 76 -3.44 -10.18 1.30
N TYR A 77 -2.98 -8.99 1.70
CA TYR A 77 -2.68 -7.89 0.77
C TYR A 77 -1.25 -7.92 0.23
N LEU A 78 -0.41 -8.89 0.62
CA LEU A 78 0.99 -8.99 0.16
C LEU A 78 1.13 -9.33 -1.34
N ASN A 79 0.04 -9.52 -2.07
CA ASN A 79 0.01 -9.65 -3.52
C ASN A 79 -0.47 -8.36 -4.23
N ARG A 80 -0.92 -7.34 -3.47
CA ARG A 80 -1.58 -6.12 -3.96
C ARG A 80 -0.90 -4.87 -3.41
N SER A 81 -0.78 -3.84 -4.23
CA SER A 81 -0.36 -2.51 -3.77
C SER A 81 -1.33 -1.46 -4.32
N GLN A 82 -1.21 -0.23 -3.81
CA GLN A 82 -1.91 0.96 -4.27
C GLN A 82 -0.90 1.92 -4.92
N PRO A 83 -1.34 3.01 -5.57
CA PRO A 83 -0.41 3.89 -6.29
C PRO A 83 0.79 4.29 -5.41
N PRO A 84 2.03 4.29 -5.93
CA PRO A 84 3.22 4.59 -5.15
C PRO A 84 3.25 6.07 -4.75
N VAL A 85 2.75 6.35 -3.55
CA VAL A 85 2.64 7.71 -2.99
C VAL A 85 3.58 7.94 -1.81
N LEU A 86 4.39 6.98 -1.39
CA LEU A 86 5.28 7.12 -0.22
C LEU A 86 6.29 8.26 -0.38
N THR A 87 6.88 8.44 -1.57
CA THR A 87 7.78 9.58 -1.83
C THR A 87 7.04 10.92 -1.70
N LEU A 88 5.77 10.98 -2.09
CA LEU A 88 4.94 12.19 -1.90
C LEU A 88 4.64 12.43 -0.43
N ILE A 89 4.28 11.37 0.31
CA ILE A 89 4.06 11.41 1.77
C ILE A 89 5.32 11.93 2.48
N MET A 90 6.48 11.35 2.16
CA MET A 90 7.76 11.74 2.73
C MET A 90 8.07 13.21 2.42
N TRP A 91 7.89 13.63 1.17
CA TRP A 91 8.13 15.01 0.76
C TRP A 91 7.24 15.99 1.51
N ASP A 92 5.94 15.71 1.62
CA ASP A 92 5.00 16.54 2.37
C ASP A 92 5.39 16.64 3.85
N TYR A 93 5.79 15.52 4.47
CA TYR A 93 6.26 15.48 5.85
C TYR A 93 7.50 16.37 6.05
N VAL A 94 8.56 16.12 5.27
CA VAL A 94 9.85 16.83 5.38
C VAL A 94 9.69 18.32 5.11
N LYS A 95 8.82 18.69 4.16
CA LYS A 95 8.54 20.10 3.86
C LYS A 95 7.98 20.85 5.06
N VAL A 96 7.16 20.21 5.89
CA VAL A 96 6.56 20.83 7.09
C VAL A 96 7.50 20.70 8.29
N SER A 97 8.06 19.52 8.54
CA SER A 97 8.90 19.24 9.72
C SER A 97 10.32 19.81 9.61
N GLN A 98 10.80 20.07 8.39
CA GLN A 98 12.20 20.39 8.08
C GLN A 98 13.19 19.29 8.51
N ASP A 99 12.71 18.05 8.71
CA ASP A 99 13.52 16.91 9.12
C ASP A 99 14.19 16.23 7.91
N TYR A 100 15.24 16.86 7.40
CA TYR A 100 16.03 16.34 6.29
C TYR A 100 16.90 15.14 6.66
N GLU A 101 17.25 14.98 7.95
CA GLU A 101 17.99 13.82 8.44
C GLU A 101 17.14 12.55 8.33
N PHE A 102 15.83 12.65 8.65
CA PHE A 102 14.88 11.58 8.45
C PHE A 102 14.75 11.16 6.97
N LEU A 103 14.69 12.13 6.05
CA LEU A 103 14.71 11.85 4.61
C LEU A 103 15.99 11.12 4.20
N GLN A 104 17.15 11.63 4.62
CA GLN A 104 18.44 11.04 4.26
C GLN A 104 18.56 9.61 4.79
N LYS A 105 18.10 9.35 6.02
CA LYS A 105 18.08 8.03 6.63
C LYS A 105 17.28 7.03 5.79
N TYR A 106 16.12 7.43 5.28
CA TYR A 106 15.18 6.54 4.60
C TYR A 106 15.18 6.60 3.07
N LEU A 107 16.04 7.43 2.47
CA LEU A 107 16.11 7.58 1.01
C LEU A 107 16.26 6.24 0.28
N HIS A 108 17.15 5.37 0.78
CA HIS A 108 17.36 4.03 0.23
C HIS A 108 16.11 3.13 0.27
N VAL A 109 15.20 3.35 1.23
CA VAL A 109 13.93 2.62 1.33
C VAL A 109 12.95 3.12 0.28
N LEU A 110 12.91 4.43 0.03
CA LEU A 110 12.09 5.01 -1.04
C LEU A 110 12.54 4.51 -2.42
N ASP A 111 13.86 4.47 -2.64
CA ASP A 111 14.45 3.90 -3.86
C ASP A 111 14.06 2.43 -4.03
N LYS A 112 14.10 1.65 -2.94
CA LYS A 112 13.69 0.24 -2.96
C LYS A 112 12.23 0.05 -3.39
N GLU A 113 11.32 0.89 -2.94
CA GLU A 113 9.92 0.84 -3.42
C GLU A 113 9.85 1.19 -4.90
N MET A 114 10.55 2.23 -5.35
CA MET A 114 10.56 2.63 -6.76
C MET A 114 11.12 1.51 -7.65
N ASP A 115 12.20 0.85 -7.22
CA ASP A 115 12.78 -0.31 -7.89
C ASP A 115 11.78 -1.46 -8.02
N PHE A 116 10.96 -1.71 -6.98
CA PHE A 116 9.90 -2.70 -7.08
C PHE A 116 8.90 -2.34 -8.20
N TRP A 117 8.47 -1.07 -8.30
CA TRP A 117 7.54 -0.63 -9.33
C TRP A 117 8.13 -0.75 -10.74
N LEU A 118 9.37 -0.27 -10.92
CA LEU A 118 10.06 -0.29 -12.21
C LEU A 118 10.40 -1.72 -12.67
N THR A 119 10.61 -2.66 -11.75
CA THR A 119 10.98 -4.04 -12.10
C THR A 119 9.80 -5.01 -12.18
N LYS A 120 8.76 -4.84 -11.34
CA LYS A 120 7.66 -5.81 -11.20
C LYS A 120 6.34 -5.35 -11.80
N ARG A 121 6.20 -4.06 -12.10
CA ARG A 121 4.93 -3.44 -12.53
C ARG A 121 5.03 -2.67 -13.84
N LEU A 122 6.22 -2.58 -14.42
CA LEU A 122 6.47 -1.98 -15.73
C LEU A 122 5.97 -2.90 -16.85
N VAL A 123 5.17 -2.34 -17.75
CA VAL A 123 4.71 -2.98 -18.98
C VAL A 123 4.98 -2.05 -20.15
N GLN A 124 5.45 -2.63 -21.26
CA GLN A 124 5.59 -1.91 -22.52
C GLN A 124 4.37 -2.18 -23.39
N VAL A 125 3.74 -1.11 -23.86
CA VAL A 125 2.56 -1.15 -24.71
C VAL A 125 2.89 -0.43 -26.00
N THR A 126 2.81 -1.13 -27.13
CA THR A 126 3.00 -0.52 -28.45
C THR A 126 1.65 -0.16 -29.05
N HIS A 127 1.46 1.11 -29.40
CA HIS A 127 0.27 1.61 -30.06
C HIS A 127 0.69 2.52 -31.22
N GLU A 128 0.17 2.26 -32.42
CA GLU A 128 0.49 3.02 -33.65
C GLU A 128 2.00 3.16 -33.94
N GLY A 129 2.77 2.11 -33.64
CA GLY A 129 4.23 2.11 -33.86
C GLY A 129 5.05 2.85 -32.79
N VAL A 130 4.40 3.45 -31.78
CA VAL A 130 5.06 4.06 -30.63
C VAL A 130 4.99 3.10 -29.44
N THR A 131 6.14 2.83 -28.82
CA THR A 131 6.22 2.02 -27.60
C THR A 131 6.19 2.90 -26.37
N TYR A 132 5.17 2.73 -25.55
CA TYR A 132 4.97 3.41 -24.28
C TYR A 132 5.40 2.49 -23.14
N THR A 133 6.11 3.04 -22.16
CA THR A 133 6.44 2.35 -20.91
C THR A 133 5.49 2.84 -19.83
N LEU A 134 4.67 1.94 -19.29
CA LEU A 134 3.63 2.25 -18.32
C LEU A 134 3.82 1.44 -17.04
N LEU A 135 3.51 2.04 -15.89
CA LEU A 135 3.34 1.32 -14.64
C LEU A 135 1.92 0.80 -14.54
N THR A 136 1.77 -0.48 -14.20
CA THR A 136 0.48 -1.14 -14.12
C THR A 136 0.18 -1.61 -12.71
N MET A 137 -1.10 -1.52 -12.33
CA MET A 137 -1.60 -2.04 -11.05
C MET A 137 -2.09 -3.49 -11.18
N ILE A 138 -1.78 -4.15 -12.31
CA ILE A 138 -2.32 -5.46 -12.66
C ILE A 138 -1.74 -6.49 -11.69
N GLN A 139 -2.66 -7.25 -11.10
CA GLN A 139 -2.32 -8.31 -10.18
C GLN A 139 -2.20 -9.63 -10.95
N LYS A 140 -1.17 -10.42 -10.66
CA LYS A 140 -1.14 -11.83 -11.06
C LYS A 140 -1.88 -12.63 -10.00
N VAL A 141 -3.19 -12.75 -10.16
CA VAL A 141 -4.04 -13.50 -9.24
C VAL A 141 -4.43 -14.81 -9.91
N THR A 142 -4.15 -15.93 -9.26
CA THR A 142 -4.65 -17.26 -9.66
C THR A 142 -5.89 -17.68 -8.86
N HIS A 143 -6.26 -16.95 -7.79
CA HIS A 143 -7.35 -17.31 -6.85
C HIS A 143 -8.05 -16.07 -6.27
N GLN A 144 -9.36 -16.13 -6.07
CA GLN A 144 -10.21 -15.04 -5.58
C GLN A 144 -9.75 -14.46 -4.22
N GLY A 145 -10.03 -13.17 -4.00
CA GLY A 145 -9.60 -12.46 -2.80
C GLY A 145 -10.33 -12.96 -1.55
N PRO A 146 -9.64 -13.34 -0.46
CA PRO A 146 -10.30 -13.82 0.76
C PRO A 146 -11.21 -12.75 1.42
N GLU A 147 -11.00 -11.47 1.12
CA GLU A 147 -11.79 -10.35 1.62
C GLU A 147 -13.17 -10.19 0.95
N SER A 148 -13.31 -10.65 -0.29
CA SER A 148 -14.50 -10.50 -1.13
C SER A 148 -14.89 -11.81 -1.80
N TYR A 149 -14.57 -12.95 -1.18
CA TYR A 149 -14.72 -14.27 -1.79
C TYR A 149 -16.11 -14.54 -2.38
N ILE A 150 -17.18 -14.19 -1.67
CA ILE A 150 -18.56 -14.37 -2.14
C ILE A 150 -18.87 -13.43 -3.31
N GLU A 151 -18.48 -12.16 -3.21
CA GLU A 151 -18.69 -11.14 -4.25
C GLU A 151 -17.94 -11.52 -5.55
N ASP A 152 -16.72 -12.06 -5.41
CA ASP A 152 -15.90 -12.56 -6.52
C ASP A 152 -16.57 -13.77 -7.19
N LEU A 153 -17.12 -14.72 -6.41
CA LEU A 153 -17.85 -15.88 -6.96
C LEU A 153 -19.11 -15.46 -7.71
N GLU A 154 -19.90 -14.56 -7.13
CA GLU A 154 -21.13 -14.05 -7.75
C GLU A 154 -20.83 -13.33 -9.06
N THR A 155 -19.79 -12.49 -9.08
CA THR A 155 -19.36 -11.77 -10.28
C THR A 155 -18.87 -12.73 -11.37
N CYS A 156 -18.05 -13.73 -11.00
CA CYS A 156 -17.59 -14.76 -11.95
C CYS A 156 -18.75 -15.58 -12.51
N ALA A 157 -19.74 -15.94 -11.68
CA ALA A 157 -20.92 -16.66 -12.13
C ALA A 157 -21.76 -15.83 -13.11
N GLN A 158 -21.96 -14.55 -12.84
CA GLN A 158 -22.69 -13.64 -13.74
C GLN A 158 -21.99 -13.48 -15.09
N LEU A 159 -20.65 -13.41 -15.11
CA LEU A 159 -19.87 -13.29 -16.34
C LEU A 159 -19.84 -14.58 -17.16
N ALA A 160 -19.90 -15.75 -16.53
CA ALA A 160 -20.00 -17.02 -17.23
C ALA A 160 -21.30 -17.12 -18.07
N HIS A 161 -22.40 -16.54 -17.58
CA HIS A 161 -23.66 -16.50 -18.31
C HIS A 161 -23.68 -15.52 -19.50
N LEU A 162 -22.76 -14.55 -19.55
CA LEU A 162 -22.64 -13.60 -20.67
C LEU A 162 -21.78 -14.15 -21.82
N GLY A 163 -21.06 -15.25 -21.61
CA GLY A 163 -20.21 -15.90 -22.61
C GLY A 163 -20.89 -16.98 -23.45
N GLU A 164 -22.15 -17.31 -23.17
CA GLU A 164 -22.92 -18.35 -23.89
C GLU A 164 -23.83 -17.80 -25.00
N ASP A 165 -23.90 -16.47 -25.19
CA ASP A 165 -24.75 -15.80 -26.18
C ASP A 165 -24.02 -15.40 -27.50
N HIS A 166 -22.96 -16.11 -27.88
CA HIS A 166 -22.25 -15.94 -29.17
C HIS A 166 -22.05 -17.26 -29.93
#